data_AF-A0A956KEQ1-F1
#
_entry.id   AF-A0A956KEQ1-F1
#
_cell.length_a   1.000
_cell.length_b   1.000
_cell.length_c   1.000
_cell.angle_alpha   90.00
_cell.angle_beta   90.00
_cell.angle_gamma   90.00
#
_symmetry.space_group_name_H-M   'P 1'
#
loop_
_entity.id
_entity.type
_entity.pdbx_description
1 polymer ?
#
loop_
_entity_poly.entity_id
_entity_poly.type
_entity_poly.pdbx_seq_one_letter_code
_entity_poly.pdbx_strand_id
1 'polypeptide(L)'
;MAFGPCIDAITPTAEDCASPADEDCDGDPGCPPDPDHAWSELFLATQYSSGDALAVGPGGRVVVAGQFRGTFFPGAETHSAPTGDGLDRVYVAAYDDDGAPLWSRS
;
A
#
# COMPACT_ATOMS: atom_id res chain seq x y z
N MET A 1 1.23 -31.31 32.42
CA MET A 1 1.32 -31.43 30.95
C MET A 1 2.36 -30.43 30.51
N ALA A 2 3.54 -30.90 30.11
CA ALA A 2 4.61 -30.05 29.60
C ALA A 2 4.92 -30.55 28.19
N PHE A 3 4.87 -29.66 27.21
CA PHE A 3 5.38 -29.95 25.89
C PHE A 3 6.90 -30.09 26.02
N GLY A 4 7.45 -31.20 25.51
CA GLY A 4 8.89 -31.46 25.52
C GLY A 4 9.66 -30.44 24.66
N PRO A 5 11.00 -30.43 24.72
CA PRO A 5 11.78 -29.58 23.83
C PRO A 5 11.45 -29.92 22.37
N CYS A 6 11.25 -28.90 21.54
CA CYS A 6 10.97 -29.09 20.13
C CYS A 6 12.23 -29.63 19.43
N ILE A 7 12.30 -30.95 19.26
CA ILE A 7 13.31 -31.60 18.42
C ILE A 7 12.90 -31.35 16.97
N ASP A 8 13.82 -30.82 16.16
CA ASP A 8 13.63 -30.49 14.74
C ASP A 8 12.63 -29.35 14.44
N ALA A 9 12.36 -28.46 15.40
CA ALA A 9 11.67 -27.21 15.06
C ALA A 9 12.59 -26.33 14.22
N ILE A 10 12.17 -26.06 12.98
CA ILE A 10 12.68 -24.93 12.20
C ILE A 10 12.25 -23.69 12.98
N THR A 11 13.19 -23.10 13.72
CA THR A 11 13.00 -21.75 14.26
C THR A 11 13.01 -20.81 13.06
N PRO A 12 12.00 -19.94 12.90
CA PRO A 12 12.05 -18.88 11.89
C PRO A 12 13.42 -18.20 11.93
N THR A 13 14.15 -18.30 10.83
CA THR A 13 15.45 -17.65 10.67
C THR A 13 15.28 -16.52 9.68
N ALA A 14 16.06 -15.45 9.83
CA ALA A 14 16.07 -14.38 8.83
C ALA A 14 16.34 -14.98 7.44
N GLU A 15 15.57 -14.53 6.45
CA GLU A 15 15.63 -14.97 5.05
C GLU A 15 17.07 -15.07 4.53
N ASP A 16 17.41 -16.21 3.92
CA ASP A 16 18.66 -16.36 3.17
C ASP A 16 18.38 -16.07 1.69
N CYS A 17 18.79 -14.90 1.22
CA CYS A 17 18.53 -14.46 -0.16
C CYS A 17 19.18 -15.34 -1.25
N ALA A 18 19.99 -16.34 -0.87
CA ALA A 18 20.53 -17.34 -1.78
C ALA A 18 19.64 -18.59 -1.92
N SER A 19 18.59 -18.70 -1.10
CA SER A 19 17.62 -19.79 -1.06
C SER A 19 16.27 -19.34 -1.62
N PRO A 20 15.58 -20.16 -2.43
CA PRO A 20 14.23 -19.87 -2.89
C PRO A 20 13.13 -20.33 -1.91
N ALA A 21 13.48 -20.70 -0.68
CA ALA A 21 12.53 -21.12 0.34
C ALA A 21 12.18 -19.95 1.27
N ASP A 22 10.98 -19.99 1.84
CA ASP A 22 10.50 -19.09 2.89
C ASP A 22 11.04 -19.65 4.22
N GLU A 23 12.04 -18.98 4.79
CA GLU A 23 12.80 -19.47 5.95
C GLU A 23 12.29 -18.96 7.30
N ASP A 24 11.49 -17.90 7.31
CA ASP A 24 10.81 -17.40 8.50
C ASP A 24 9.33 -17.86 8.61
N CYS A 25 8.82 -18.54 7.58
CA CYS A 25 7.48 -19.10 7.48
C CYS A 25 6.37 -18.06 7.64
N ASP A 26 6.60 -16.81 7.21
CA ASP A 26 5.59 -15.76 7.21
C ASP A 26 4.69 -15.76 5.95
N GLY A 27 5.00 -16.63 4.97
CA GLY A 27 4.28 -16.78 3.72
C GLY A 27 4.83 -15.94 2.57
N ASP A 28 5.97 -15.27 2.77
CA ASP A 28 6.69 -14.48 1.78
C ASP A 28 8.17 -14.94 1.69
N PRO A 29 8.64 -15.53 0.58
CA PRO A 29 10.06 -15.92 0.42
C PRO A 29 11.01 -14.72 0.20
N GLY A 30 10.61 -13.52 0.63
CA GLY A 30 11.17 -12.23 0.24
C GLY A 30 12.21 -11.67 1.21
N CYS A 31 13.48 -11.63 0.79
CA CYS A 31 14.55 -10.97 1.53
C CYS A 31 14.36 -9.44 1.61
N PRO A 32 14.37 -8.77 2.77
CA PRO A 32 14.30 -7.31 2.86
C PRO A 32 15.53 -6.57 2.27
N PRO A 33 15.34 -5.51 1.48
CA PRO A 33 14.08 -5.10 0.87
C PRO A 33 13.67 -6.16 -0.16
N ASP A 34 12.44 -6.67 -0.02
CA ASP A 34 11.87 -7.63 -0.97
C ASP A 34 12.10 -7.05 -2.37
N PRO A 35 12.91 -7.70 -3.22
CA PRO A 35 13.23 -7.18 -4.54
C PRO A 35 11.98 -7.01 -5.41
N ASP A 36 10.84 -7.60 -5.03
CA ASP A 36 9.56 -7.46 -5.70
C ASP A 36 8.66 -6.35 -5.10
N HIS A 37 8.98 -5.82 -3.91
CA HIS A 37 8.28 -4.67 -3.34
C HIS A 37 8.76 -3.36 -4.00
N ALA A 38 8.02 -2.89 -5.00
CA ALA A 38 8.34 -1.64 -5.69
C ALA A 38 8.22 -0.41 -4.78
N TRP A 39 7.04 -0.16 -4.21
CA TRP A 39 6.79 0.97 -3.32
C TRP A 39 5.47 0.83 -2.56
N SER A 40 5.36 1.58 -1.46
CA SER A 40 4.11 1.82 -0.75
C SER A 40 4.12 3.24 -0.19
N GLU A 41 2.98 3.93 -0.26
CA GLU A 41 2.82 5.30 0.22
C GLU A 41 1.42 5.47 0.85
N LEU A 42 1.33 6.25 1.92
CA LEU A 42 0.08 6.51 2.61
C LEU A 42 -0.53 7.85 2.17
N PHE A 43 -1.72 7.79 1.57
CA PHE A 43 -2.52 8.98 1.23
C PHE A 43 -3.63 9.18 2.26
N LEU A 44 -3.70 10.40 2.82
CA LEU A 44 -4.60 10.72 3.92
C LEU A 44 -5.62 11.81 3.55
N ALA A 45 -6.74 11.79 4.28
CA ALA A 45 -7.64 12.92 4.40
C ALA A 45 -7.83 13.32 5.86
N THR A 46 -8.28 14.56 6.11
CA THR A 46 -8.49 15.07 7.48
C THR A 46 -9.65 14.40 8.22
N GLN A 47 -10.53 13.67 7.54
CA GLN A 47 -11.62 12.92 8.18
C GLN A 47 -11.76 11.51 7.64
N TYR A 48 -11.96 11.36 6.33
CA TYR A 48 -12.22 10.07 5.70
C TYR A 48 -11.64 10.04 4.29
N SER A 49 -11.05 8.91 3.92
CA SER A 49 -10.65 8.59 2.55
C SER A 49 -10.72 7.09 2.32
N SER A 50 -11.12 6.68 1.12
CA SER A 50 -11.07 5.30 0.63
C SER A 50 -10.45 5.25 -0.76
N GLY A 51 -9.76 4.15 -1.07
CA GLY A 51 -9.43 3.77 -2.44
C GLY A 51 -10.42 2.70 -2.89
N ASP A 52 -11.35 3.06 -3.77
CA ASP A 52 -12.45 2.16 -4.17
C ASP A 52 -12.11 1.36 -5.44
N ALA A 53 -11.23 1.90 -6.28
CA ALA A 53 -10.76 1.25 -7.49
C ALA A 53 -9.34 1.69 -7.86
N LEU A 54 -8.61 0.80 -8.53
CA LEU A 54 -7.32 1.10 -9.12
C LEU A 54 -7.17 0.46 -10.50
N ALA A 55 -6.37 1.07 -11.37
CA ALA A 55 -5.99 0.53 -12.66
C ALA A 55 -4.52 0.81 -12.94
N VAL A 56 -3.84 -0.12 -13.59
CA VAL A 56 -2.45 0.02 -14.04
C VAL A 56 -2.44 0.17 -15.56
N GLY A 57 -1.86 1.26 -16.05
CA GLY A 57 -1.72 1.58 -17.45
C GLY A 57 -0.33 1.21 -18.02
N PRO A 58 -0.07 1.55 -19.29
CA PRO A 58 1.24 1.37 -19.90
C PRO A 58 2.35 2.11 -19.14
N GLY A 59 3.51 1.49 -19.01
CA GLY A 59 4.67 2.04 -18.29
C GLY A 59 4.46 2.10 -16.78
N GLY A 60 3.64 1.21 -16.21
CA GLY A 60 3.45 1.10 -14.76
C GLY A 60 2.66 2.22 -14.10
N ARG A 61 2.14 3.18 -14.88
CA ARG A 61 1.28 4.26 -14.35
C ARG A 61 0.09 3.69 -13.59
N VAL A 62 -0.05 4.08 -12.33
CA VAL A 62 -1.17 3.69 -11.48
C VAL A 62 -2.20 4.82 -11.43
N VAL A 63 -3.48 4.50 -11.60
CA VAL A 63 -4.59 5.43 -11.38
C VAL A 63 -5.49 4.87 -10.30
N VAL A 64 -5.75 5.65 -9.26
CA VAL A 64 -6.61 5.31 -8.13
C VAL A 64 -7.83 6.22 -8.14
N ALA A 65 -9.01 5.65 -7.97
CA ALA A 65 -10.26 6.37 -7.77
C ALA A 65 -10.86 5.99 -6.42
N GLY A 66 -11.53 6.95 -5.78
CA GLY A 66 -12.12 6.71 -4.48
C GLY A 66 -12.91 7.89 -3.98
N GLN A 67 -13.15 7.91 -2.68
CA GLN A 67 -13.92 8.94 -2.02
C GLN A 67 -13.16 9.57 -0.86
N PHE A 68 -13.47 10.83 -0.56
CA PHE A 68 -12.92 11.52 0.61
C PHE A 68 -13.91 12.50 1.25
N ARG A 69 -13.68 12.80 2.53
CA ARG A 69 -14.34 13.86 3.29
C ARG A 69 -13.29 14.72 3.99
N GLY A 70 -13.49 16.04 3.94
CA GLY A 70 -12.54 17.02 4.45
C GLY A 70 -11.49 17.41 3.41
N THR A 71 -10.23 17.47 3.82
CA THR A 71 -9.11 17.83 2.95
C THR A 71 -8.31 16.58 2.66
N PHE A 72 -8.10 16.27 1.37
CA PHE A 72 -7.40 15.09 0.87
C PHE A 72 -6.05 15.47 0.26
N PHE A 73 -5.02 14.66 0.55
CA PHE A 73 -3.63 14.91 0.19
C PHE A 73 -3.05 13.74 -0.64
N PRO A 74 -3.38 13.62 -1.94
CA PRO A 74 -2.82 12.61 -2.83
C PRO A 74 -1.39 12.91 -3.31
N GLY A 75 -0.71 13.92 -2.75
CA GLY A 75 0.65 14.32 -3.10
C GLY A 75 0.77 15.37 -4.22
N ALA A 76 0.02 15.25 -5.32
CA ALA A 76 0.10 16.20 -6.45
C ALA A 76 -0.54 17.56 -6.15
N GLU A 77 -1.79 17.54 -5.69
CA GLU A 77 -2.59 18.73 -5.37
C GLU A 77 -3.45 18.42 -4.14
N THR A 78 -3.73 19.43 -3.33
CA THR A 78 -4.64 19.28 -2.18
C THR A 78 -6.07 19.52 -2.62
N HIS A 79 -6.96 18.57 -2.35
CA HIS A 79 -8.40 18.69 -2.62
C HIS A 79 -9.16 18.99 -1.34
N SER A 80 -10.07 19.96 -1.35
CA SER A 80 -10.84 20.35 -0.17
C SER A 80 -12.33 20.27 -0.45
N ALA A 81 -13.04 19.56 0.43
CA ALA A 81 -14.49 19.43 0.41
C ALA A 81 -15.11 20.05 1.67
N PRO A 82 -16.33 20.63 1.58
CA PRO A 82 -17.11 20.97 2.75
C PRO A 82 -17.31 19.74 3.65
N THR A 83 -17.19 19.92 4.96
CA THR A 83 -17.31 18.83 5.95
C THR A 83 -18.68 18.78 6.62
N GLY A 84 -19.54 19.76 6.37
CA GLY A 84 -20.82 19.94 7.05
C GLY A 84 -22.04 19.39 6.32
N ASP A 85 -21.90 18.93 5.07
CA ASP A 85 -23.01 18.40 4.27
C ASP A 85 -23.18 16.87 4.39
N GLY A 86 -22.22 16.19 5.04
CA GLY A 86 -22.22 14.73 5.23
C GLY A 86 -21.99 13.94 3.95
N LEU A 87 -21.56 14.59 2.87
CA LEU A 87 -21.35 13.97 1.56
C LEU A 87 -19.87 13.72 1.31
N ASP A 88 -19.54 12.55 0.79
CA ASP A 88 -18.19 12.24 0.33
C ASP A 88 -17.98 12.77 -1.10
N ARG A 89 -16.75 13.13 -1.44
CA ARG A 89 -16.35 13.59 -2.78
C ARG A 89 -15.56 12.53 -3.49
N VAL A 90 -15.82 12.37 -4.78
CA VAL A 90 -15.05 11.48 -5.63
C VAL A 90 -13.72 12.14 -5.95
N TYR A 91 -12.67 11.33 -6.02
CA TYR A 91 -11.40 11.76 -6.59
C TYR A 91 -10.87 10.74 -7.59
N VAL A 92 -9.99 11.21 -8.46
CA VAL A 92 -9.10 10.37 -9.28
C VAL A 92 -7.68 10.93 -9.14
N ALA A 93 -6.73 10.08 -8.79
CA ALA A 93 -5.31 10.41 -8.67
C ALA A 93 -4.47 9.45 -9.52
N ALA A 94 -3.42 9.98 -10.16
CA ALA A 94 -2.50 9.21 -10.97
C ALA A 94 -1.07 9.34 -10.46
N TYR A 95 -0.34 8.23 -10.52
CA TYR A 95 1.03 8.06 -10.06
C TYR A 95 1.85 7.37 -11.15
N ASP A 96 3.16 7.62 -11.22
CA ASP A 96 4.06 6.84 -12.06
C ASP A 96 4.39 5.48 -11.44
N ASP A 97 5.28 4.74 -12.10
CA ASP A 97 5.71 3.40 -11.69
C ASP A 97 6.52 3.39 -10.38
N ASP A 98 7.09 4.53 -9.99
CA ASP A 98 7.77 4.74 -8.71
C ASP A 98 6.82 5.24 -7.60
N GLY A 99 5.54 5.41 -7.91
CA GLY A 99 4.53 5.92 -6.97
C GLY A 99 4.54 7.45 -6.81
N ALA A 100 5.33 8.18 -7.62
CA ALA A 100 5.35 9.62 -7.55
C ALA A 100 4.07 10.21 -8.16
N PRO A 101 3.45 11.22 -7.51
CA PRO A 101 2.16 11.75 -7.92
C PRO A 101 2.28 12.59 -9.20
N LEU A 102 1.47 12.27 -10.20
CA LEU A 102 1.44 12.94 -11.51
C LEU A 102 0.36 14.01 -11.59
N TRP A 103 -0.88 13.66 -11.24
CA TRP A 103 -2.02 14.58 -11.22
C TRP A 103 -3.15 14.03 -10.35
N SER A 104 -4.07 14.90 -9.92
CA SER A 104 -5.28 14.49 -9.21
C SER A 104 -6.47 15.44 -9.48
N ARG A 105 -7.70 14.93 -9.42
CA ARG A 105 -8.94 15.67 -9.68
C ARG A 105 -10.04 15.25 -8.69
N SER A 106 -10.88 16.19 -8.28
CA SER A 106 -12.09 15.98 -7.44
C SER A 106 -13.22 16.92 -7.83
#